data_AF-A0A2J8SBK9-F1
#
_entry.id   AF-A0A2J8SBK9-F1
#
_cell.length_a   1.000
_cell.length_b   1.000
_cell.length_c   1.000
_cell.angle_alpha   90.00
_cell.angle_beta   90.00
_cell.angle_gamma   90.00
#
_symmetry.space_group_name_H-M   'P 1'
#
loop_
_entity.id
_entity.type
_entity.pdbx_description
1 polymer ?
#
loop_
_entity_poly.entity_id
_entity_poly.type
_entity_poly.pdbx_seq_one_letter_code
_entity_poly.pdbx_strand_id
1 'polypeptide(L)'
;MATKRLFWATRTWAGWGARELLNPATSVRLLARDYAKKPVMKGAKSGKGAVASEALKDPDVCTDPVRLTTYAMGVNIYKEGQDVPLKPDAEYPEWLFEMNLGPPKTLEELDPESREYWRLLRKQNIWRHNRLGKNKKL
;
A
#
# COMPACT_ATOMS: atom_id res chain seq x y z
N MET A 1 35.11 41.94 -45.75
CA MET A 1 36.15 41.13 -46.41
C MET A 1 37.08 40.55 -45.35
N ALA A 2 36.79 39.35 -44.84
CA ALA A 2 37.73 38.58 -44.02
C ALA A 2 37.33 37.11 -44.11
N THR A 3 38.10 36.37 -44.90
CA THR A 3 38.12 34.91 -44.98
C THR A 3 38.88 34.35 -43.77
N LYS A 4 38.50 33.16 -43.29
CA LYS A 4 39.42 32.05 -42.98
C LYS A 4 38.64 30.78 -42.62
N ARG A 5 39.21 29.68 -43.09
CA ARG A 5 38.63 28.36 -43.28
C ARG A 5 38.70 27.50 -42.01
N LEU A 6 37.68 26.66 -41.86
CA LEU A 6 37.65 25.27 -41.36
C LEU A 6 38.89 24.72 -40.63
N PHE A 7 38.66 24.19 -39.42
CA PHE A 7 39.25 22.91 -39.01
C PHE A 7 38.22 22.12 -38.19
N TRP A 8 37.68 21.09 -38.83
CA TRP A 8 37.05 19.93 -38.20
C TRP A 8 38.06 19.25 -37.25
N ALA A 9 37.60 18.83 -36.07
CA ALA A 9 38.34 17.94 -35.20
C ALA A 9 37.44 16.76 -34.85
N THR A 10 37.65 15.65 -35.55
CA THR A 10 37.21 14.33 -35.13
C THR A 10 37.93 13.97 -33.84
N ARG A 11 37.18 13.55 -32.83
CA ARG A 11 37.76 12.93 -31.64
C ARG A 11 36.95 11.71 -31.26
N THR A 12 37.18 10.65 -32.03
CA THR A 12 36.91 9.26 -31.66
C THR A 12 37.76 8.92 -30.44
N TRP A 13 37.14 8.51 -29.34
CA TRP A 13 37.82 7.79 -28.27
C TRP A 13 37.18 6.41 -28.16
N ALA A 14 37.88 5.45 -28.75
CA ALA A 14 37.81 4.04 -28.45
C ALA A 14 38.10 3.81 -26.96
N GLY A 15 37.53 2.74 -26.41
CA GLY A 15 37.94 2.22 -25.10
C GLY A 15 36.78 1.90 -24.18
N TRP A 16 35.86 1.03 -24.60
CA TRP A 16 35.13 0.22 -23.63
C TRP A 16 36.13 -0.75 -23.02
N GLY A 17 36.77 -0.32 -21.92
CA GLY A 17 37.60 -1.17 -21.09
C GLY A 17 36.78 -2.33 -20.55
N ALA A 18 37.39 -3.50 -20.56
CA ALA A 18 36.83 -4.78 -20.14
C ALA A 18 36.11 -4.67 -18.79
N ARG A 19 34.93 -5.28 -18.69
CA ARG A 19 34.30 -5.60 -17.40
C ARG A 19 35.22 -6.54 -16.64
N GLU A 20 36.03 -6.00 -15.75
CA GLU A 20 36.70 -6.80 -14.73
C GLU A 20 35.64 -7.49 -13.86
N LEU A 21 35.71 -8.82 -13.82
CA LEU A 21 34.89 -9.64 -12.94
C LEU A 21 35.35 -9.39 -11.50
N LEU A 22 34.51 -8.70 -10.73
CA LEU A 22 34.74 -8.47 -9.30
C LEU A 22 34.86 -9.80 -8.55
N ASN A 23 36.03 -10.00 -7.94
CA ASN A 23 36.36 -11.11 -7.05
C ASN A 23 35.33 -11.29 -5.91
N PRO A 24 34.96 -12.53 -5.54
CA PRO A 24 33.97 -12.82 -4.50
C PRO A 24 34.45 -12.61 -3.05
N ALA A 25 35.61 -11.97 -2.83
CA ALA A 25 36.26 -11.87 -1.52
C ALA A 25 36.11 -10.51 -0.81
N THR A 26 35.28 -9.59 -1.32
CA THR A 26 34.96 -8.36 -0.59
C THR A 26 33.68 -8.57 0.23
N SER A 27 33.83 -8.49 1.55
CA SER A 27 32.72 -8.56 2.51
C SER A 27 31.61 -7.60 2.09
N VAL A 28 30.46 -8.15 1.71
CA VAL A 28 29.23 -7.40 1.45
C VAL A 28 28.96 -6.53 2.68
N ARG A 29 29.10 -5.22 2.54
CA ARG A 29 28.62 -4.25 3.53
C ARG A 29 27.10 -4.41 3.57
N LEU A 30 26.62 -5.23 4.51
CA LEU A 30 25.19 -5.33 4.81
C LEU A 30 24.76 -3.95 5.31
N LEU A 31 24.14 -3.15 4.45
CA LEU A 31 23.37 -2.00 4.87
C LEU A 31 22.14 -2.53 5.61
N ALA A 32 22.30 -2.75 6.92
CA ALA A 32 21.18 -2.99 7.81
C ALA A 32 20.30 -1.73 7.80
N ARG A 33 19.12 -1.83 7.17
CA ARG A 33 18.08 -0.81 7.32
C ARG A 33 17.39 -1.07 8.65
N ASP A 34 17.87 -0.42 9.70
CA ASP A 34 17.19 -0.40 10.98
C ASP A 34 15.93 0.48 10.88
N TYR A 35 14.78 -0.05 11.29
CA TYR A 35 13.52 0.69 11.34
C TYR A 35 13.58 1.80 12.40
N ALA A 36 12.86 2.91 12.16
CA ALA A 36 12.80 4.03 13.10
C ALA A 36 12.29 3.59 14.49
N LYS A 37 13.11 3.80 15.53
CA LYS A 37 12.70 3.57 16.92
C LYS A 37 11.63 4.58 17.31
N LYS A 38 10.50 4.09 17.85
CA LYS A 38 9.46 4.94 18.44
C LYS A 38 10.05 5.73 19.63
N PRO A 39 9.87 7.06 19.73
CA PRO A 39 10.35 7.80 20.88
C PRO A 39 9.62 7.34 22.14
N VAL A 40 10.36 6.80 23.10
CA VAL A 40 9.86 6.50 24.44
C VAL A 40 9.69 7.84 25.15
N MET A 41 8.47 8.36 25.20
CA MET A 41 8.14 9.49 26.08
C MET A 41 8.18 9.00 27.54
N LYS A 42 9.33 9.18 28.19
CA LYS A 42 9.40 9.23 29.65
C LYS A 42 8.79 10.55 30.09
N GLY A 43 7.70 10.48 30.84
CA GLY A 43 6.94 11.65 31.26
C GLY A 43 7.72 12.60 32.16
N ALA A 44 7.56 13.91 31.91
CA ALA A 44 7.64 14.96 32.92
C ALA A 44 7.02 16.27 32.37
N LYS A 45 5.87 16.62 32.95
CA LYS A 45 5.35 17.96 33.29
C LYS A 45 5.68 19.18 32.41
N SER A 46 4.56 19.80 31.99
CA SER A 46 4.31 21.24 31.76
C SER A 46 5.07 21.94 30.63
N GLY A 47 4.44 21.95 29.46
CA GLY A 47 4.64 22.97 28.42
C GLY A 47 3.29 23.26 27.77
N LYS A 48 2.77 24.47 27.97
CA LYS A 48 1.53 25.00 27.40
C LYS A 48 1.47 24.74 25.89
N GLY A 49 0.33 24.24 25.41
CA GLY A 49 0.10 23.90 24.02
C GLY A 49 -0.46 22.50 23.79
N ALA A 50 -1.15 21.92 24.77
CA ALA A 50 -2.20 20.95 24.47
C ALA A 50 -3.31 21.72 23.75
N VAL A 51 -3.16 21.90 22.44
CA VAL A 51 -4.35 21.96 21.58
C VAL A 51 -5.11 20.72 21.99
N ALA A 52 -6.29 20.95 22.57
CA ALA A 52 -7.17 19.87 22.94
C ALA A 52 -7.13 18.89 21.77
N SER A 53 -6.91 17.61 22.06
CA SER A 53 -7.47 16.58 21.22
C SER A 53 -8.98 16.84 21.23
N GLU A 54 -9.44 17.85 20.49
CA GLU A 54 -10.79 17.95 19.99
C GLU A 54 -11.01 16.57 19.42
N ALA A 55 -11.78 15.77 20.17
CA ALA A 55 -12.01 14.39 19.83
C ALA A 55 -12.37 14.41 18.35
N LEU A 56 -11.54 13.78 17.51
CA LEU A 56 -11.79 13.66 16.09
C LEU A 56 -13.11 12.92 15.97
N LYS A 57 -14.20 13.68 15.88
CA LYS A 57 -15.54 13.17 15.69
C LYS A 57 -15.66 12.92 14.20
N ASP A 58 -16.10 11.71 13.86
CA ASP A 58 -16.49 11.43 12.49
C ASP A 58 -17.60 12.41 12.08
N PRO A 59 -17.63 12.84 10.82
CA PRO A 59 -18.65 13.76 10.34
C PRO A 59 -20.04 13.15 10.51
N ASP A 60 -21.01 13.99 10.87
CA ASP A 60 -22.39 13.56 11.04
C ASP A 60 -22.96 13.03 9.72
N VAL A 61 -23.50 11.82 9.74
CA VAL A 61 -24.05 11.14 8.57
C VAL A 61 -25.56 11.42 8.48
N CYS A 62 -26.05 11.64 7.27
CA CYS A 62 -27.47 11.82 6.99
C CYS A 62 -28.26 10.53 7.32
N THR A 63 -29.38 10.67 8.05
CA THR A 63 -30.26 9.57 8.46
C THR A 63 -31.53 9.44 7.60
N ASP A 64 -31.65 10.25 6.55
CA ASP A 64 -32.83 10.24 5.68
C ASP A 64 -32.82 9.01 4.74
N PRO A 65 -33.84 8.13 4.80
CA PRO A 65 -33.82 6.88 4.04
C PRO A 65 -33.85 7.12 2.53
N VAL A 66 -34.62 8.11 2.07
CA VAL A 66 -34.74 8.45 0.64
C VAL A 66 -33.37 8.82 0.06
N ARG A 67 -32.63 9.69 0.76
CA ARG A 67 -31.31 10.15 0.30
C ARG A 67 -30.29 9.03 0.26
N LEU A 68 -30.31 8.11 1.22
CA LEU A 68 -29.43 6.95 1.29
C LEU A 68 -29.69 5.94 0.16
N THR A 69 -30.93 5.85 -0.32
CA THR A 69 -31.28 4.96 -1.45
C THR A 69 -31.05 5.57 -2.82
N THR A 70 -31.05 6.89 -2.96
CA THR A 70 -30.89 7.56 -4.26
C THR A 70 -29.45 8.05 -4.51
N TYR A 71 -28.72 8.39 -3.45
CA TYR A 71 -27.37 8.94 -3.53
C TYR A 71 -26.39 8.14 -2.67
N ALA A 72 -25.16 8.02 -3.16
CA ALA A 72 -24.06 7.43 -2.40
C ALA A 72 -23.46 8.48 -1.44
N MET A 73 -24.06 8.61 -0.26
CA MET A 73 -23.57 9.50 0.79
C MET A 73 -22.18 9.07 1.28
N GLY A 74 -21.25 10.02 1.41
CA GLY A 74 -19.88 9.76 1.89
C GLY A 74 -18.87 9.39 0.80
N VAL A 75 -19.28 9.31 -0.47
CA VAL A 75 -18.35 9.15 -1.60
C VAL A 75 -17.65 10.46 -1.94
N ASN A 76 -18.36 11.58 -1.87
CA ASN A 76 -17.77 12.90 -2.09
C ASN A 76 -17.08 13.40 -0.81
N ILE A 77 -15.77 13.64 -0.89
CA ILE A 77 -14.94 14.16 0.20
C ILE A 77 -14.70 15.68 0.12
N TYR A 78 -15.06 16.30 -1.00
CA TYR A 78 -14.85 17.73 -1.23
C TYR A 78 -15.98 18.54 -0.61
N LYS A 79 -15.64 19.68 0.01
CA LYS A 79 -16.62 20.62 0.59
C LYS A 79 -17.56 21.20 -0.46
N GLU A 80 -17.02 21.44 -1.64
CA GLU A 80 -17.74 21.95 -2.81
C GLU A 80 -17.82 20.81 -3.81
N GLY A 81 -18.93 20.08 -3.76
CA GLY A 81 -19.20 18.96 -4.64
C GLY A 81 -20.58 18.39 -4.35
N GLN A 82 -21.21 17.83 -5.37
CA GLN A 82 -22.49 17.14 -5.23
C GLN A 82 -22.26 15.65 -4.99
N ASP A 83 -23.11 15.04 -4.16
CA ASP A 83 -23.10 13.60 -3.94
C ASP A 83 -23.49 12.85 -5.23
N VAL A 84 -22.84 11.70 -5.45
CA VAL A 84 -23.02 10.92 -6.67
C VAL A 84 -24.35 10.16 -6.60
N PRO A 85 -25.28 10.33 -7.57
CA PRO A 85 -26.50 9.54 -7.64
C PRO A 85 -26.18 8.09 -8.00
N LEU A 86 -26.93 7.15 -7.41
CA LEU A 86 -26.86 5.74 -7.77
C LEU A 86 -27.47 5.54 -9.15
N LYS A 87 -26.76 4.78 -9.99
CA LYS A 87 -27.18 4.41 -11.35
C LYS A 87 -28.08 3.18 -11.30
N PRO A 88 -28.85 2.90 -12.36
CA PRO A 88 -29.57 1.63 -12.46
C PRO A 88 -28.60 0.45 -12.62
N ASP A 89 -29.05 -0.75 -12.22
CA ASP A 89 -28.23 -1.97 -12.21
C ASP A 89 -27.58 -2.32 -13.56
N ALA A 90 -28.24 -1.97 -14.67
CA ALA A 90 -27.75 -2.22 -16.02
C ALA A 90 -26.49 -1.41 -16.41
N GLU A 91 -26.20 -0.32 -15.69
CA GLU A 91 -24.97 0.45 -15.92
C GLU A 91 -23.77 -0.11 -15.16
N TYR A 92 -24.02 -0.97 -14.15
CA TYR A 92 -22.96 -1.60 -13.38
C TYR A 92 -22.50 -2.90 -14.05
N PRO A 93 -21.20 -3.22 -13.96
CA PRO A 93 -20.68 -4.42 -14.59
C PRO A 93 -21.17 -5.68 -13.88
N GLU A 94 -21.40 -6.75 -14.64
CA GLU A 94 -21.99 -8.01 -14.15
C GLU A 94 -21.21 -8.64 -12.98
N TRP A 95 -19.88 -8.59 -13.03
CA TRP A 95 -19.01 -9.16 -11.98
C TRP A 95 -19.29 -8.60 -10.59
N LEU A 96 -19.89 -7.40 -10.48
CA LEU A 96 -20.25 -6.80 -9.20
C LEU A 96 -21.29 -7.65 -8.46
N PHE A 97 -22.25 -8.22 -9.20
CA PHE A 97 -23.33 -9.04 -8.65
C PHE A 97 -22.94 -10.50 -8.45
N GLU A 98 -21.80 -10.92 -9.00
CA GLU A 98 -21.24 -12.27 -8.84
C GLU A 98 -20.31 -12.39 -7.62
N MET A 99 -20.05 -11.28 -6.91
CA MET A 99 -19.17 -11.27 -5.74
C MET A 99 -19.79 -12.01 -4.55
N ASN A 100 -18.96 -12.74 -3.80
CA ASN A 100 -19.41 -13.39 -2.57
C ASN A 100 -19.56 -12.37 -1.42
N LEU A 101 -20.80 -12.03 -1.10
CA LEU A 101 -21.17 -11.16 0.04
C LEU A 101 -21.27 -11.93 1.37
N GLY A 102 -21.26 -13.26 1.30
CA GLY A 102 -21.38 -14.15 2.45
C GLY A 102 -20.07 -14.35 3.20
N PRO A 103 -20.02 -15.37 4.08
CA PRO A 103 -18.77 -15.74 4.73
C PRO A 103 -17.70 -16.13 3.69
N PRO A 104 -16.41 -15.94 4.03
CA PRO A 104 -15.33 -16.36 3.16
C PRO A 104 -15.39 -17.88 2.95
N LYS A 105 -15.13 -18.32 1.71
CA LYS A 105 -15.11 -19.74 1.34
C LYS A 105 -14.12 -20.51 2.23
N THR A 106 -14.52 -21.70 2.63
CA THR A 106 -13.67 -22.57 3.45
C THR A 106 -12.59 -23.22 2.58
N LEU A 107 -11.55 -23.80 3.20
CA LEU A 107 -10.47 -24.46 2.46
C LEU A 107 -10.98 -25.67 1.65
N GLU A 108 -12.01 -26.34 2.17
CA GLU A 108 -12.58 -27.56 1.59
C GLU A 108 -13.43 -27.28 0.33
N GLU A 109 -14.03 -26.09 0.25
CA GLU A 109 -14.80 -25.63 -0.91
C GLU A 109 -13.92 -25.12 -2.05
N LEU A 110 -12.67 -24.74 -1.74
CA LEU A 110 -11.76 -24.17 -2.72
C LEU A 110 -11.05 -25.27 -3.50
N ASP A 111 -10.96 -25.06 -4.81
CA ASP A 111 -10.21 -25.93 -5.71
C ASP A 111 -8.70 -25.88 -5.38
N PRO A 112 -8.04 -27.04 -5.14
CA PRO A 112 -6.60 -27.12 -4.87
C PRO A 112 -5.71 -26.53 -5.97
N GLU A 113 -6.18 -26.45 -7.21
CA GLU A 113 -5.42 -25.84 -8.31
C GLU A 113 -5.52 -24.31 -8.33
N SER A 114 -6.46 -23.74 -7.56
CA SER A 114 -6.65 -22.30 -7.47
C SER A 114 -5.58 -21.61 -6.60
N ARG A 115 -5.21 -20.38 -6.97
CA ARG A 115 -4.29 -19.57 -6.16
C ARG A 115 -4.89 -19.19 -4.79
N GLU A 116 -6.21 -19.10 -4.70
CA GLU A 116 -6.93 -18.71 -3.49
C GLU A 116 -6.80 -19.76 -2.39
N TYR A 117 -6.91 -21.05 -2.77
CA TYR A 117 -6.67 -22.19 -1.88
C TYR A 117 -5.31 -22.07 -1.18
N TRP A 118 -4.24 -21.87 -1.94
CA TRP A 118 -2.89 -21.77 -1.39
C TRP A 118 -2.65 -20.52 -0.53
N ARG A 119 -3.34 -19.41 -0.82
CA ARG A 119 -3.32 -18.21 0.04
C ARG A 119 -3.96 -18.51 1.40
N LEU A 120 -5.10 -19.19 1.40
CA LEU A 120 -5.82 -19.55 2.62
C LEU A 120 -5.02 -20.57 3.44
N LEU A 121 -4.48 -21.61 2.81
CA LEU A 121 -3.64 -22.61 3.47
C LEU A 121 -2.40 -21.97 4.12
N ARG A 122 -1.74 -21.05 3.41
CA ARG A 122 -0.61 -20.28 3.98
C ARG A 122 -1.03 -19.47 5.20
N LYS A 123 -2.19 -18.80 5.14
CA LYS A 123 -2.74 -18.01 6.25
C LYS A 123 -2.99 -18.90 7.49
N GLN A 124 -3.57 -20.09 7.30
CA GLN A 124 -3.79 -21.05 8.36
C GLN A 124 -2.48 -21.55 8.98
N ASN A 125 -1.46 -21.81 8.16
CA ASN A 125 -0.14 -22.22 8.64
C ASN A 125 0.55 -21.12 9.47
N ILE A 126 0.42 -19.86 9.07
CA ILE A 126 0.91 -18.71 9.87
C ILE A 126 0.19 -18.66 11.22
N TRP A 127 -1.14 -18.82 11.23
CA TRP A 127 -1.91 -18.85 12.48
C TRP A 127 -1.50 -20.00 13.40
N ARG A 128 -1.28 -21.19 12.84
CA ARG A 128 -0.77 -22.35 13.56
C ARG A 128 0.61 -22.05 14.16
N HIS A 129 1.53 -21.53 13.35
CA HIS A 129 2.88 -21.18 13.81
C HIS A 129 2.84 -20.15 14.96
N ASN A 130 2.06 -19.08 14.79
CA ASN A 130 1.89 -18.07 15.83
C ASN A 130 1.31 -18.66 17.12
N ARG A 131 0.32 -19.57 17.02
CA ARG A 131 -0.26 -20.25 18.18
C ARG A 131 0.78 -21.10 18.93
N LEU A 132 1.62 -21.84 18.20
CA LEU A 132 2.68 -22.67 18.79
C LEU A 132 3.84 -21.82 19.33
N GLY A 133 4.12 -20.68 18.71
CA GLY A 133 5.17 -19.75 19.12
C GLY A 133 4.86 -18.96 20.39
N LYS A 134 3.58 -18.81 20.75
CA LYS A 134 3.14 -18.02 21.93
C LYS A 134 3.77 -18.46 23.26
N ASN A 135 4.00 -19.76 23.43
CA ASN A 135 4.46 -20.32 24.71
C ASN A 135 5.97 -20.59 24.75
N LYS A 136 6.72 -20.19 23.71
CA LYS A 136 8.17 -20.33 23.69
C LYS A 136 8.78 -19.18 24.49
N LYS A 137 9.38 -19.49 25.64
CA LYS A 137 10.27 -18.56 26.34
C LYS A 137 11.55 -18.44 25.51
N LEU A 138 11.98 -17.21 25.25
CA LEU A 138 13.28 -16.90 24.63
C LEU A 138 14.41 -17.30 25.56
#